data_AF-A0A2G6CJI8-F1
#
_entry.id   AF-A0A2G6CJI8-F1
#
_cell.length_a   1.000
_cell.length_b   1.000
_cell.length_c   1.000
_cell.angle_alpha   90.00
_cell.angle_beta   90.00
_cell.angle_gamma   90.00
#
_symmetry.space_group_name_H-M   'P 1'
#
loop_
_entity.id
_entity.type
_entity.pdbx_description
1 polymer ?
#
loop_
_entity_poly.entity_id
_entity_poly.type
_entity_poly.pdbx_seq_one_letter_code
_entity_poly.pdbx_strand_id
1 'polypeptide(L)'
;RIGRAGTMFSVFFTETEVRDYAGARTQDTGAFARFFHAMLDQGVYLPPSCFEAWFLSGAHEQEALSRIVDALPAAARAAASS
;
A
#
# COMPACT_ATOMS: atom_id res chain seq x y z
N ARG A 1 -2.50 0.07 8.89
CA ARG A 1 -3.93 0.50 8.88
C ARG A 1 -4.39 0.70 7.43
N ILE A 2 -5.69 0.62 7.13
CA ILE A 2 -6.24 0.87 5.79
C ILE A 2 -7.28 2.01 5.86
N GLY A 3 -7.08 3.05 5.06
CA GLY A 3 -8.10 4.08 4.81
C GLY A 3 -8.81 3.80 3.48
N ARG A 4 -10.10 4.16 3.38
CA ARG A 4 -10.92 3.86 2.20
C ARG A 4 -12.03 4.88 2.00
N ALA A 5 -12.29 5.26 0.75
CA ALA A 5 -13.37 6.14 0.34
C ALA A 5 -13.82 5.78 -1.09
N GLY A 6 -15.01 5.20 -1.26
CA GLY A 6 -15.46 4.72 -2.56
C GLY A 6 -14.51 3.64 -3.13
N THR A 7 -13.99 3.87 -4.34
CA THR A 7 -13.01 3.00 -5.02
C THR A 7 -11.55 3.32 -4.66
N MET A 8 -11.33 4.26 -3.75
CA MET A 8 -10.00 4.66 -3.30
C MET A 8 -9.66 4.00 -1.97
N PHE A 9 -8.41 3.58 -1.82
CA PHE A 9 -7.87 3.12 -0.54
C PHE A 9 -6.40 3.49 -0.37
N SER A 10 -5.91 3.51 0.87
CA SER A 10 -4.51 3.76 1.20
C SER A 10 -4.04 2.80 2.29
N VAL A 11 -2.79 2.35 2.19
CA VAL A 11 -2.12 1.54 3.19
C VAL A 11 -1.25 2.45 4.05
N PHE A 12 -1.48 2.47 5.36
CA PHE A 12 -0.72 3.27 6.31
C PHE A 12 0.13 2.40 7.23
N PHE A 13 1.44 2.61 7.22
CA PHE A 13 2.40 1.94 8.10
C PHE A 13 2.57 2.69 9.42
N THR A 14 1.49 2.77 10.20
CA THR A 14 1.47 3.37 11.54
C THR A 14 0.49 2.60 12.42
N GLU A 15 0.72 2.62 13.73
CA GLU A 15 -0.19 2.06 14.73
C GLU A 15 -1.38 2.99 15.01
N THR A 16 -1.18 4.30 14.81
CA THR A 16 -2.18 5.35 15.04
C THR A 16 -3.28 5.31 13.98
N GLU A 17 -4.51 5.63 14.38
CA GLU A 17 -5.59 5.83 13.43
C GLU A 17 -5.33 7.09 12.60
N VAL A 18 -5.41 6.98 11.27
CA VAL A 18 -5.17 8.11 10.36
C VAL A 18 -6.50 8.72 9.96
N ARG A 19 -6.83 9.88 10.55
CA ARG A 19 -8.01 10.69 10.20
C ARG A 19 -7.65 12.05 9.59
N ASP A 20 -6.39 12.43 9.68
CA ASP A 20 -5.87 13.71 9.20
C ASP A 20 -4.40 13.56 8.76
N TYR A 21 -3.85 14.66 8.26
CA TYR A 21 -2.46 14.72 7.83
C TYR A 21 -1.46 14.49 8.98
N ALA A 22 -1.78 14.92 10.20
CA ALA A 22 -0.90 14.72 11.35
C ALA A 22 -0.75 13.23 11.67
N GLY A 23 -1.84 12.46 11.63
CA GLY A 23 -1.83 11.01 11.73
C GLY A 23 -1.06 10.35 10.59
N ALA A 24 -1.23 10.82 9.34
CA ALA A 24 -0.49 10.27 8.21
C ALA A 24 1.03 10.46 8.34
N ARG A 25 1.49 11.57 8.94
CA ARG A 25 2.93 11.82 9.17
C ARG A 25 3.58 10.87 10.17
N THR A 26 2.82 10.09 10.91
CA THR A 26 3.36 9.07 11.84
C THR A 26 3.78 7.77 11.15
N GLN A 27 3.59 7.69 9.82
CA GLN A 27 3.94 6.51 9.05
C GLN A 27 5.45 6.22 9.07
N ASP A 28 5.79 4.94 9.17
CA ASP A 28 7.11 4.43 8.87
C ASP A 28 7.35 4.44 7.35
N THR A 29 8.07 5.46 6.90
CA THR A 29 8.44 5.64 5.49
C THR A 29 9.45 4.58 5.00
N GLY A 30 10.25 4.01 5.90
CA GLY A 30 11.16 2.90 5.60
C GLY A 30 10.40 1.60 5.35
N ALA A 31 9.41 1.30 6.19
CA ALA A 31 8.50 0.16 5.98
C ALA A 31 7.72 0.30 4.67
N PHE A 32 7.25 1.52 4.35
CA PHE A 32 6.61 1.78 3.05
C PHE A 32 7.58 1.55 1.88
N ALA A 33 8.82 2.03 1.96
CA ALA A 33 9.80 1.85 0.89
C ALA A 33 10.07 0.35 0.63
N ARG A 34 10.25 -0.45 1.69
CA ARG A 34 10.41 -1.91 1.57
C ARG A 34 9.18 -2.58 0.97
N PHE A 35 7.99 -2.18 1.41
CA PHE A 35 6.73 -2.67 0.85
C PHE A 35 6.60 -2.34 -0.64
N PHE A 36 6.89 -1.09 -1.02
CA PHE A 36 6.83 -0.59 -2.39
C PHE A 36 7.77 -1.40 -3.30
N HIS A 37 9.03 -1.54 -2.92
CA HIS A 37 10.00 -2.30 -3.71
C HIS A 37 9.64 -3.78 -3.81
N ALA A 38 9.16 -4.41 -2.73
CA ALA A 38 8.72 -5.80 -2.78
C ALA A 38 7.49 -6.03 -3.69
N MET A 39 6.58 -5.06 -3.80
CA MET A 39 5.48 -5.11 -4.76
C MET A 39 5.98 -4.90 -6.19
N LEU A 40 6.91 -3.95 -6.38
CA LEU A 40 7.53 -3.65 -7.66
C LEU A 40 8.29 -4.83 -8.24
N ASP A 41 9.07 -5.53 -7.42
CA ASP A 41 9.82 -6.75 -7.80
C ASP A 41 8.89 -7.88 -8.24
N GLN A 42 7.63 -7.86 -7.80
CA GLN A 42 6.58 -8.80 -8.20
C GLN A 42 5.73 -8.28 -9.38
N GLY A 43 6.13 -7.17 -10.00
CA GLY A 43 5.46 -6.59 -11.17
C GLY A 43 4.24 -5.74 -10.85
N VAL A 44 4.04 -5.34 -9.60
CA VAL A 44 2.92 -4.48 -9.18
C VAL A 44 3.44 -3.07 -8.88
N TYR A 45 3.20 -2.14 -9.81
CA TYR A 45 3.57 -0.73 -9.63
C TYR A 45 2.52 0.01 -8.82
N LEU A 46 2.89 0.40 -7.61
CA LEU A 46 2.04 1.15 -6.70
C LEU A 46 2.25 2.66 -6.85
N PRO A 47 1.36 3.50 -6.30
CA PRO A 47 1.68 4.92 -6.11
C PRO A 47 2.99 5.08 -5.32
N PRO A 48 3.96 5.88 -5.79
CA PRO A 48 5.31 5.97 -5.22
C PRO A 48 5.40 6.76 -3.91
N SER A 49 4.27 6.99 -3.22
CA SER A 49 4.22 7.71 -1.95
C SER A 49 3.24 7.07 -0.96
N CYS A 50 3.67 7.01 0.31
CA CYS A 50 2.84 6.54 1.42
C CYS A 50 1.67 7.48 1.75
N PHE A 51 1.65 8.68 1.15
CA PHE A 51 0.60 9.68 1.27
C PHE A 51 -0.39 9.65 0.10
N GLU A 52 -0.19 8.77 -0.88
CA GLU A 52 -1.08 8.66 -2.04
C GLU A 52 -2.20 7.62 -1.82
N ALA A 53 -3.33 7.88 -2.46
CA ALA A 53 -4.43 6.94 -2.55
C ALA A 53 -4.28 6.05 -3.79
N TRP A 54 -4.61 4.79 -3.62
CA TRP A 54 -4.68 3.81 -4.68
C TRP A 54 -6.07 3.88 -5.29
N PHE A 55 -6.13 4.00 -6.61
CA PHE A 55 -7.37 4.08 -7.36
C PHE A 55 -7.64 2.75 -8.04
N LEU A 56 -8.74 2.10 -7.69
CA LEU A 56 -9.22 0.96 -8.45
C LEU A 56 -10.08 1.44 -9.62
N SER A 57 -9.71 1.04 -10.83
CA SER A 57 -10.49 1.28 -12.05
C SER A 57 -11.10 -0.02 -12.57
N GLY A 58 -12.21 0.06 -13.30
CA GLY A 58 -12.84 -1.10 -13.95
C GLY A 58 -12.00 -1.73 -15.07
N ALA A 59 -10.86 -1.14 -15.43
CA ALA A 59 -9.88 -1.73 -16.34
C ALA A 59 -9.01 -2.80 -15.67
N HIS A 60 -9.07 -2.93 -14.34
CA HIS A 60 -8.41 -4.04 -13.64
C HIS A 60 -9.21 -5.32 -13.84
N GLU A 61 -8.73 -6.16 -14.75
CA GLU A 61 -9.25 -7.51 -14.93
C GLU A 61 -8.87 -8.40 -13.74
N GLN A 62 -9.55 -9.53 -13.59
CA GLN A 62 -9.35 -10.44 -12.44
C GLN A 62 -7.90 -10.86 -12.27
N GLU A 63 -7.16 -11.03 -13.36
CA GLU A 63 -5.74 -11.39 -13.33
C GLU A 63 -4.86 -10.30 -12.69
N ALA A 64 -5.18 -9.02 -12.91
CA ALA A 64 -4.47 -7.93 -12.26
C ALA A 64 -4.73 -7.94 -10.75
N LEU A 65 -5.99 -8.19 -10.35
CA LEU A 65 -6.36 -8.32 -8.94
C LEU A 65 -5.67 -9.51 -8.26
N SER A 66 -5.64 -10.67 -8.91
CA SER A 66 -4.92 -11.85 -8.41
C SER A 66 -3.44 -11.55 -8.20
N ARG A 67 -2.75 -10.94 -9.18
CA ARG A 67 -1.34 -10.56 -9.03
C ARG A 67 -1.10 -9.61 -7.86
N ILE A 68 -1.97 -8.63 -7.66
CA ILE A 68 -1.90 -7.72 -6.50
C ILE A 68 -2.02 -8.53 -5.21
N VAL A 69 -3.06 -9.37 -5.08
CA VAL A 69 -3.31 -10.15 -3.86
C VAL A 69 -2.17 -11.12 -3.56
N ASP A 70 -1.63 -11.79 -4.57
CA ASP A 70 -0.53 -12.75 -4.44
C ASP A 70 0.78 -12.07 -4.00
N ALA A 71 0.99 -10.81 -4.39
CA ALA A 71 2.18 -10.04 -4.04
C ALA A 71 2.17 -9.51 -2.58
N LEU A 72 0.98 -9.26 -2.02
CA LEU A 72 0.81 -8.63 -0.71
C LEU A 72 1.52 -9.36 0.44
N PRO A 73 1.48 -10.71 0.57
CA PRO A 73 2.13 -11.39 1.69
C PRO A 73 3.65 -11.18 1.74
N ALA A 74 4.34 -11.20 0.60
CA ALA A 74 5.78 -10.97 0.54
C ALA A 74 6.11 -9.52 0.88
N ALA A 75 5.34 -8.56 0.33
CA ALA A 75 5.53 -7.15 0.61
C ALA A 75 5.25 -6.79 2.08
N ALA A 76 4.23 -7.40 2.69
CA ALA A 76 3.92 -7.21 4.11
C ALA A 76 5.06 -7.71 5.01
N ARG A 77 5.70 -8.84 4.66
CA ARG A 77 6.89 -9.33 5.37
C ARG A 77 8.09 -8.40 5.21
N ALA A 78 8.33 -7.89 3.99
CA ALA A 78 9.40 -6.92 3.74
C ALA A 78 9.18 -5.61 4.53
N ALA A 79 7.93 -5.15 4.66
CA ALA A 79 7.60 -4.00 5.49
C ALA A 79 7.95 -4.24 6.98
N ALA A 80 7.77 -5.47 7.47
CA ALA A 80 8.00 -5.85 8.86
C ALA A 80 9.47 -6.15 9.20
N SER A 81 10.33 -6.45 8.23
CA SER A 81 11.77 -6.67 8.47
C SER A 81 12.47 -5.35 8.77
N SER A 82 13.21 -5.29 9.88
CA SER A 82 14.06 -4.16 10.28
C SER A 82 15.38 -4.12 9.53
#